data_AF-A0A7Z9QJV4-F1
#
_entry.id   AF-A0A7Z9QJV4-F1
#
_cell.length_a   1.000
_cell.length_b   1.000
_cell.length_c   1.000
_cell.angle_alpha   90.00
_cell.angle_beta   90.00
_cell.angle_gamma   90.00
#
_symmetry.space_group_name_H-M   'P 1'
#
loop_
_entity.id
_entity.type
_entity.pdbx_description
1 polymer ?
#
loop_
_entity_poly.entity_id
_entity_poly.type
_entity_poly.pdbx_seq_one_letter_code
_entity_poly.pdbx_strand_id
1 'polypeptide(L)'
;MFMSNPFSELSEFIPAAVMQAYVVLMILLVIGGTVLDMMHKKSAQYFFKNAKKAQKAAKRTVSGGEKVSLAISTVANEVLTSSEFCNTRRRISHLFTMYGFIIFMATTAIMIFAYPTPATATPVIVPILWHIGAAMLCFGGYWFWFSIRVDVAAEGVRWYRLERADLFIVSILATATFGLIWSYLQSSGAGDFMTMLGFVLFIASSTTLFGSVLWSKFAHMFFKPAAAYQKKITKADGSRENLPADFVLSDPATQKRFPDIPQYMGDNPPNMGLGIKREAPNHY
;
A
#
# COMPACT_ATOMS: atom_id res chain seq x y z
N MET A 1 -1.44 21.87 -19.21
CA MET A 1 -1.41 21.01 -18.02
C MET A 1 -0.44 19.82 -18.15
N PHE A 2 -0.78 18.75 -18.89
CA PHE A 2 -0.09 17.45 -18.80
C PHE A 2 1.40 17.40 -19.19
N MET A 3 1.86 18.36 -19.98
CA MET A 3 3.26 18.44 -20.45
C MET A 3 4.07 19.54 -19.76
N SER A 4 3.45 20.36 -18.90
CA SER A 4 4.15 21.41 -18.14
C SER A 4 4.54 20.89 -16.76
N ASN A 5 5.70 21.31 -16.27
CA ASN A 5 6.13 21.05 -14.90
C ASN A 5 5.58 22.15 -13.97
N PRO A 6 4.54 21.87 -13.16
CA PRO A 6 3.90 22.89 -12.34
C PRO A 6 4.82 23.46 -11.24
N PHE A 7 5.86 22.71 -10.84
CA PHE A 7 6.85 23.15 -9.86
C PHE A 7 7.86 24.14 -10.43
N SER A 8 8.14 24.07 -11.74
CA SER A 8 9.03 25.02 -12.39
C SER A 8 8.42 26.43 -12.41
N GLU A 9 7.12 26.54 -12.70
CA GLU A 9 6.36 27.80 -12.64
C GLU A 9 6.23 28.30 -11.20
N LEU A 10 6.05 27.40 -10.22
CA LEU A 10 6.02 27.75 -8.80
C LEU A 10 7.31 28.41 -8.31
N SER A 11 8.44 28.12 -8.95
CA SER A 11 9.75 28.64 -8.54
C SER A 11 9.89 30.16 -8.63
N GLU A 12 9.01 30.81 -9.38
CA GLU A 12 8.91 32.27 -9.46
C GLU A 12 8.43 32.89 -8.14
N PHE A 13 7.66 32.13 -7.35
CA PHE A 13 7.10 32.58 -6.07
C PHE A 13 7.77 31.91 -4.87
N ILE A 14 8.20 30.66 -5.01
CA ILE A 14 8.80 29.86 -3.95
C ILE A 14 10.19 29.40 -4.40
N PRO A 15 11.28 29.83 -3.73
CA PRO A 15 12.62 29.43 -4.12
C PRO A 15 12.77 27.90 -4.22
N ALA A 16 13.51 27.43 -5.22
CA ALA A 16 13.78 26.00 -5.43
C ALA A 16 14.30 25.29 -4.16
N ALA A 17 15.18 25.96 -3.41
CA ALA A 17 15.72 25.45 -2.15
C ALA A 17 14.63 25.18 -1.10
N VAL A 18 13.57 25.99 -1.05
CA VAL A 18 12.44 25.81 -0.12
C VAL A 18 11.62 24.59 -0.53
N MET A 19 11.34 24.41 -1.83
CA MET A 19 10.65 23.22 -2.33
C MET A 19 11.44 21.93 -2.03
N GLN A 20 12.74 21.95 -2.27
CA GLN A 20 13.64 20.83 -1.99
C GLN A 20 13.69 20.52 -0.48
N ALA A 21 13.85 21.54 0.36
CA ALA A 21 13.85 21.39 1.81
C ALA A 21 12.53 20.81 2.33
N TYR A 22 11.38 21.22 1.76
CA TYR A 22 10.08 20.65 2.07
C TYR A 22 10.02 19.15 1.76
N VAL A 23 10.49 18.72 0.58
CA VAL A 23 10.52 17.29 0.24
C VAL A 23 11.44 16.50 1.18
N VAL A 24 12.62 17.04 1.51
CA VAL A 24 13.53 16.42 2.48
C VAL A 24 12.85 16.28 3.85
N LEU A 25 12.17 17.33 4.32
CA LEU A 25 11.43 17.28 5.57
C LEU A 25 10.35 16.20 5.56
N MET A 26 9.58 16.06 4.46
CA MET A 26 8.57 15.00 4.35
C MET A 26 9.18 13.60 4.45
N ILE A 27 10.35 13.37 3.83
CA ILE A 27 11.08 12.10 3.95
C ILE A 27 11.48 11.85 5.41
N LEU A 28 12.03 12.86 6.10
CA LEU A 28 12.41 12.75 7.51
C LEU A 28 11.20 12.44 8.41
N LEU A 29 10.05 13.05 8.14
CA LEU A 29 8.80 12.77 8.87
C LEU A 29 8.34 11.32 8.65
N VAL A 30 8.48 10.77 7.44
CA VAL A 30 8.17 9.36 7.17
C VAL A 30 9.09 8.42 7.94
N ILE A 31 10.40 8.68 7.91
CA ILE A 31 11.40 7.88 8.63
C ILE A 31 11.09 7.94 10.13
N GLY A 32 11.00 9.15 10.69
CA GLY A 32 10.73 9.37 12.11
C GLY A 32 9.39 8.77 12.55
N GLY A 33 8.33 9.01 11.79
CA GLY A 33 7.00 8.46 12.06
C GLY A 33 6.96 6.94 12.02
N THR A 34 7.68 6.31 11.09
CA THR A 34 7.77 4.84 10.99
C THR A 34 8.56 4.25 12.16
N VAL A 35 9.66 4.89 12.57
CA VAL A 35 10.44 4.48 13.75
C VAL A 35 9.60 4.61 15.02
N LEU A 36 8.92 5.74 15.22
CA LEU A 36 8.02 5.95 16.36
C LEU A 36 6.87 4.95 16.36
N ASP A 37 6.30 4.62 15.20
CA ASP A 37 5.24 3.61 15.08
C ASP A 37 5.72 2.24 15.53
N MET A 38 6.91 1.84 15.07
CA MET A 38 7.55 0.58 15.45
C MET A 38 7.83 0.49 16.95
N MET A 39 8.29 1.59 17.56
CA MET A 39 8.52 1.70 19.00
C MET A 39 7.22 1.63 19.79
N HIS A 40 6.22 2.43 19.40
CA HIS A 40 4.93 2.52 20.07
C HIS A 40 4.17 1.18 20.04
N LYS A 41 4.12 0.53 18.86
CA LYS A 41 3.45 -0.77 18.70
C LYS A 41 4.30 -1.96 19.14
N LYS A 42 5.56 -1.75 19.54
CA LYS A 42 6.53 -2.80 19.87
C LYS A 42 6.64 -3.87 18.77
N SER A 43 6.40 -3.51 17.52
CA SER A 43 6.26 -4.45 16.41
C SER A 43 7.58 -5.20 16.15
N ALA A 44 8.71 -4.52 16.19
CA ALA A 44 10.02 -5.17 16.09
C ALA A 44 10.23 -6.23 17.19
N GLN A 45 9.94 -5.88 18.45
CA GLN A 45 10.07 -6.81 19.56
C GLN A 45 9.17 -8.05 19.37
N TYR A 46 7.95 -7.84 18.88
CA TYR A 46 7.02 -8.91 18.54
C TYR A 46 7.59 -9.80 17.43
N PHE A 47 8.03 -9.25 16.30
CA PHE A 47 8.56 -10.02 15.18
C PHE A 47 9.81 -10.80 15.55
N PHE A 48 10.73 -10.23 16.33
CA PHE A 48 11.92 -10.94 16.83
C PHE A 48 11.56 -12.10 17.76
N LYS A 49 10.63 -11.88 18.71
CA LYS A 49 10.16 -12.94 19.60
C LYS A 49 9.45 -14.05 18.81
N ASN A 50 8.60 -13.68 17.85
CA ASN A 50 7.88 -14.64 17.02
C ASN A 50 8.84 -15.44 16.11
N ALA A 51 9.85 -14.77 15.52
CA ALA A 51 10.87 -15.44 14.71
C ALA A 51 11.68 -16.45 15.53
N LYS A 52 12.10 -16.09 16.76
CA LYS A 52 12.77 -17.02 17.68
C LYS A 52 11.87 -18.21 18.06
N LYS A 53 10.58 -17.96 18.31
CA LYS A 53 9.60 -19.02 18.60
C LYS A 53 9.43 -19.96 17.42
N ALA A 54 9.27 -19.41 16.20
CA ALA A 54 9.14 -20.20 14.98
C ALA A 54 10.40 -21.03 14.69
N GLN A 55 11.59 -20.44 14.88
CA GLN A 55 12.86 -21.16 14.73
C GLN A 55 12.97 -22.37 15.67
N LYS A 56 12.49 -22.26 16.92
CA LYS A 56 12.45 -23.40 17.86
C LYS A 56 11.43 -24.48 17.45
N ALA A 57 10.37 -24.10 16.74
CA ALA A 57 9.34 -25.01 16.26
C ALA A 57 9.64 -25.57 14.85
N ALA A 58 10.71 -25.11 14.21
CA ALA A 58 11.10 -25.53 12.86
C ALA A 58 11.31 -27.04 12.81
N LYS A 59 10.76 -27.69 11.79
CA LYS A 59 10.90 -29.13 11.53
C LYS A 59 12.14 -29.44 10.70
N ARG A 60 12.66 -28.44 10.00
CA ARG A 60 13.91 -28.51 9.24
C ARG A 60 14.60 -27.16 9.17
N THR A 61 15.86 -27.16 8.78
CA THR A 61 16.57 -25.94 8.42
C THR A 61 16.23 -25.52 6.99
N VAL A 62 16.11 -24.21 6.79
CA VAL A 62 15.98 -23.59 5.46
C VAL A 62 17.34 -23.04 5.07
N SER A 63 17.87 -23.51 3.95
CA SER A 63 19.20 -23.13 3.45
C SER A 63 19.27 -21.65 3.05
N GLY A 64 20.50 -21.13 2.90
CA GLY A 64 20.70 -19.76 2.43
C GLY A 64 20.09 -19.51 1.05
N GLY A 65 20.24 -20.45 0.12
CA GLY A 65 19.65 -20.37 -1.23
C GLY A 65 18.12 -20.33 -1.21
N GLU A 66 17.48 -21.17 -0.40
CA GLU A 66 16.03 -21.14 -0.23
C GLU A 66 15.56 -19.81 0.38
N LYS A 67 16.26 -19.28 1.39
CA LYS A 67 15.93 -17.97 1.98
C LYS A 67 15.98 -16.84 0.96
N VAL A 68 16.96 -16.87 0.05
CA VAL A 68 17.07 -15.89 -1.05
C VAL A 68 15.91 -16.08 -2.04
N SER A 69 15.63 -17.31 -2.46
CA SER A 69 14.50 -17.60 -3.36
C SER A 69 13.16 -17.14 -2.77
N LEU A 70 12.95 -17.32 -1.47
CA LEU A 70 11.74 -16.86 -0.78
C LEU A 70 11.67 -15.33 -0.71
N ALA A 71 12.81 -14.65 -0.54
CA ALA A 71 12.87 -13.19 -0.53
C ALA A 71 12.50 -12.62 -1.91
N ILE A 72 13.08 -13.18 -2.97
CA ILE A 72 12.76 -12.83 -4.36
C ILE A 72 11.27 -13.07 -4.62
N SER A 73 10.74 -14.23 -4.22
CA SER A 73 9.31 -14.53 -4.34
C SER A 73 8.45 -13.54 -3.55
N THR A 74 8.87 -13.08 -2.37
CA THR A 74 8.12 -12.06 -1.61
C THR A 74 8.08 -10.74 -2.34
N VAL A 75 9.21 -10.29 -2.88
CA VAL A 75 9.23 -9.05 -3.68
C VAL A 75 8.35 -9.19 -4.91
N ALA A 76 8.52 -10.25 -5.70
CA ALA A 76 7.74 -10.47 -6.90
C ALA A 76 6.23 -10.60 -6.60
N ASN A 77 5.85 -11.48 -5.69
CA ASN A 77 4.45 -11.79 -5.47
C ASN A 77 3.77 -10.71 -4.62
N GLU A 78 4.35 -10.34 -3.48
CA GLU A 78 3.68 -9.50 -2.48
C GLU A 78 3.87 -8.01 -2.72
N VAL A 79 5.08 -7.58 -3.10
CA VAL A 79 5.35 -6.16 -3.36
C VAL A 79 4.85 -5.78 -4.75
N LEU A 80 5.33 -6.46 -5.80
CA LEU A 80 5.03 -6.04 -7.18
C LEU A 80 3.60 -6.35 -7.60
N THR A 81 3.05 -7.49 -7.16
CA THR A 81 1.72 -7.92 -7.63
C THR A 81 0.65 -7.90 -6.56
N SER A 82 0.98 -7.60 -5.29
CA SER A 82 0.04 -7.64 -4.17
C SER A 82 -0.77 -8.95 -4.10
N SER A 83 -0.11 -10.09 -4.32
CA SER A 83 -0.75 -11.41 -4.43
C SER A 83 -1.50 -11.86 -3.20
N GLU A 84 -1.17 -11.33 -2.02
CA GLU A 84 -1.92 -11.57 -0.78
C GLU A 84 -3.40 -11.17 -0.88
N PHE A 85 -3.79 -10.31 -1.83
CA PHE A 85 -5.20 -10.01 -2.06
C PHE A 85 -5.84 -11.07 -2.95
N CYS A 86 -6.52 -12.02 -2.31
CA CYS A 86 -7.36 -13.00 -3.02
C CYS A 86 -8.55 -12.36 -3.74
N ASN A 87 -8.99 -11.16 -3.32
CA ASN A 87 -10.06 -10.42 -4.00
C ASN A 87 -9.47 -9.56 -5.12
N THR A 88 -9.84 -9.88 -6.37
CA THR A 88 -9.32 -9.21 -7.57
C THR A 88 -9.62 -7.71 -7.59
N ARG A 89 -10.81 -7.27 -7.16
CA ARG A 89 -11.16 -5.83 -7.13
C ARG A 89 -10.25 -5.07 -6.16
N ARG A 90 -10.09 -5.61 -4.96
CA ARG A 90 -9.18 -5.05 -3.95
C ARG A 90 -7.73 -5.04 -4.43
N ARG A 91 -7.30 -6.09 -5.13
CA ARG A 91 -5.96 -6.19 -5.69
C ARG A 91 -5.71 -5.12 -6.74
N ILE A 92 -6.61 -4.95 -7.72
CA ILE A 92 -6.46 -3.95 -8.77
C ILE A 92 -6.47 -2.54 -8.18
N SER A 93 -7.45 -2.22 -7.33
CA SER A 93 -7.51 -0.92 -6.65
C SER A 93 -6.21 -0.62 -5.87
N HIS A 94 -5.68 -1.60 -5.12
CA HIS A 94 -4.42 -1.43 -4.42
C HIS A 94 -3.21 -1.22 -5.36
N LEU A 95 -3.13 -1.95 -6.47
CA LEU A 95 -2.03 -1.79 -7.44
C LEU A 95 -2.05 -0.39 -8.08
N PHE A 96 -3.23 0.13 -8.45
CA PHE A 96 -3.36 1.50 -8.92
C PHE A 96 -2.91 2.51 -7.88
N THR A 97 -3.32 2.35 -6.62
CA THR A 97 -2.88 3.23 -5.53
C THR A 97 -1.37 3.13 -5.28
N MET A 98 -0.81 1.93 -5.23
CA MET A 98 0.61 1.69 -4.94
C MET A 98 1.52 2.21 -6.05
N TYR A 99 1.28 1.82 -7.30
CA TYR A 99 2.10 2.29 -8.42
C TYR A 99 1.83 3.76 -8.74
N GLY A 100 0.59 4.21 -8.59
CA GLY A 100 0.25 5.63 -8.68
C GLY A 100 1.06 6.46 -7.69
N PHE A 101 1.13 6.02 -6.43
CA PHE A 101 1.94 6.66 -5.39
C PHE A 101 3.43 6.72 -5.76
N ILE A 102 4.00 5.57 -6.17
CA ILE A 102 5.43 5.48 -6.52
C ILE A 102 5.76 6.43 -7.67
N ILE A 103 4.98 6.38 -8.76
CA ILE A 103 5.19 7.21 -9.94
C ILE A 103 5.03 8.69 -9.58
N PHE A 104 3.94 9.05 -8.89
CA PHE A 104 3.66 10.42 -8.47
C PHE A 104 4.76 11.00 -7.59
N MET A 105 5.24 10.25 -6.60
CA MET A 105 6.31 10.68 -5.70
C MET A 105 7.67 10.78 -6.40
N ALA A 106 8.04 9.77 -7.19
CA ALA A 106 9.31 9.77 -7.92
C ALA A 106 9.39 10.94 -8.91
N THR A 107 8.33 11.17 -9.67
CA THR A 107 8.28 12.28 -10.63
C THR A 107 8.21 13.65 -9.93
N THR A 108 7.53 13.76 -8.78
CA THR A 108 7.58 14.97 -7.94
C THR A 108 9.02 15.28 -7.53
N ALA A 109 9.75 14.28 -7.02
CA ALA A 109 11.15 14.44 -6.64
C ALA A 109 12.03 14.81 -7.85
N ILE A 110 11.88 14.14 -9.00
CA ILE A 110 12.64 14.47 -10.21
C ILE A 110 12.39 15.93 -10.63
N MET A 111 11.14 16.38 -10.67
CA MET A 111 10.81 17.75 -11.06
C MET A 111 11.36 18.79 -10.08
N ILE A 112 11.29 18.54 -8.77
CA ILE A 112 11.75 19.50 -7.74
C ILE A 112 13.28 19.52 -7.60
N PHE A 113 13.97 18.40 -7.80
CA PHE A 113 15.43 18.36 -7.61
C PHE A 113 16.20 18.59 -8.91
N ALA A 114 15.76 18.03 -10.04
CA ALA A 114 16.48 18.11 -11.30
C ALA A 114 15.99 19.25 -12.21
N TYR A 115 14.71 19.63 -12.13
CA TYR A 115 14.11 20.65 -12.99
C TYR A 115 13.30 21.71 -12.23
N PRO A 116 13.84 22.32 -11.14
CA PRO A 116 13.06 23.19 -10.28
C PRO A 116 12.69 24.54 -10.89
N THR A 117 13.32 24.97 -11.99
CA THR A 117 13.16 26.32 -12.54
C THR A 117 12.99 26.30 -14.07
N PRO A 118 12.40 27.33 -14.70
CA PRO A 118 12.24 27.39 -16.15
C PRO A 118 13.56 27.39 -16.95
N ALA A 119 14.69 27.67 -16.30
CA ALA A 119 16.01 27.69 -16.93
C ALA A 119 16.43 26.34 -17.53
N THR A 120 15.91 25.22 -17.01
CA THR A 120 16.16 23.88 -17.55
C THR A 120 14.83 23.23 -17.91
N ALA A 121 14.60 23.02 -19.21
CA ALA A 121 13.37 22.39 -19.69
C ALA A 121 13.21 20.98 -19.09
N THR A 122 12.05 20.71 -18.50
CA THR A 122 11.72 19.39 -17.97
C THR A 122 11.40 18.44 -19.14
N PRO A 123 11.97 17.22 -19.19
CA PRO A 123 11.58 16.23 -20.19
C PRO A 123 10.07 15.96 -20.11
N VAL A 124 9.37 16.11 -21.23
CA VAL A 124 7.90 16.03 -21.33
C VAL A 124 7.30 14.77 -20.71
N ILE A 125 8.03 13.65 -20.75
CA ILE A 125 7.59 12.39 -20.14
C ILE A 125 7.42 12.49 -18.62
N VAL A 126 8.18 13.34 -17.93
CA VAL A 126 8.16 13.42 -16.46
C VAL A 126 6.84 14.04 -15.95
N PRO A 127 6.38 15.22 -16.42
CA PRO A 127 5.06 15.73 -16.06
C PRO A 127 3.92 14.80 -16.47
N ILE A 128 4.02 14.13 -17.64
CA ILE A 128 3.00 13.16 -18.07
C ILE A 128 2.88 12.03 -17.04
N LEU A 129 4.02 11.44 -16.65
CA LEU A 129 4.04 10.38 -15.64
C LEU A 129 3.53 10.87 -14.29
N TRP A 130 3.82 12.11 -13.89
CA TRP A 130 3.28 12.70 -12.66
C TRP A 130 1.75 12.74 -12.67
N HIS A 131 1.15 13.24 -13.75
CA HIS A 131 -0.31 13.27 -13.91
C HIS A 131 -0.92 11.86 -13.97
N ILE A 132 -0.27 10.92 -14.67
CA ILE A 132 -0.70 9.52 -14.70
C ILE A 132 -0.66 8.91 -13.29
N GLY A 133 0.43 9.13 -12.54
CA GLY A 133 0.56 8.64 -11.18
C GLY A 133 -0.53 9.16 -10.24
N ALA A 134 -0.82 10.47 -10.33
CA ALA A 134 -1.92 11.09 -9.58
C ALA A 134 -3.30 10.55 -10.01
N ALA A 135 -3.55 10.38 -11.31
CA ALA A 135 -4.79 9.82 -11.81
C ALA A 135 -4.99 8.35 -11.37
N MET A 136 -3.92 7.56 -11.38
CA MET A 136 -3.92 6.18 -10.86
C MET A 136 -4.25 6.15 -9.37
N LEU A 137 -3.68 7.07 -8.57
CA LEU A 137 -4.02 7.23 -7.16
C LEU A 137 -5.50 7.54 -6.95
N CYS A 138 -6.04 8.53 -7.69
CA CYS A 138 -7.45 8.89 -7.61
C CYS A 138 -8.33 7.70 -8.02
N PHE A 139 -8.04 7.03 -9.14
CA PHE A 139 -8.82 5.87 -9.60
C PHE A 139 -8.82 4.73 -8.57
N GLY A 140 -7.64 4.27 -8.16
CA GLY A 140 -7.51 3.18 -7.19
C GLY A 140 -8.08 3.53 -5.83
N GLY A 141 -7.81 4.73 -5.34
CA GLY A 141 -8.22 5.20 -4.02
C GLY A 141 -9.70 5.53 -3.91
N TYR A 142 -10.30 6.21 -4.90
CA TYR A 142 -11.75 6.48 -4.87
C TYR A 142 -12.56 5.21 -5.06
N TRP A 143 -12.10 4.30 -5.93
CA TRP A 143 -12.72 2.98 -6.03
C TRP A 143 -12.64 2.22 -4.70
N PHE A 144 -11.50 2.29 -4.00
CA PHE A 144 -11.40 1.74 -2.66
C PHE A 144 -12.40 2.39 -1.69
N TRP A 145 -12.42 3.72 -1.65
CA TRP A 145 -13.19 4.51 -0.69
C TRP A 145 -14.69 4.29 -0.80
N PHE A 146 -15.23 4.31 -2.02
CA PHE A 146 -16.67 4.25 -2.25
C PHE A 146 -17.23 2.84 -2.43
N SER A 147 -16.40 1.84 -2.81
CA SER A 147 -16.92 0.53 -3.22
C SER A 147 -16.24 -0.68 -2.59
N ILE A 148 -15.03 -0.55 -2.03
CA ILE A 148 -14.27 -1.71 -1.50
C ILE A 148 -14.09 -1.62 0.02
N ARG A 149 -14.12 -0.41 0.59
CA ARG A 149 -14.03 -0.21 2.04
C ARG A 149 -15.12 -1.04 2.72
N VAL A 150 -14.68 -2.00 3.54
CA VAL A 150 -15.56 -3.01 4.14
C VAL A 150 -16.66 -2.36 4.98
N ASP A 151 -16.33 -1.33 5.76
CA ASP A 151 -17.31 -0.61 6.59
C ASP A 151 -18.47 -0.03 5.74
N VAL A 152 -18.18 0.36 4.51
CA VAL A 152 -19.18 0.96 3.60
C VAL A 152 -19.90 -0.13 2.80
N ALA A 153 -19.15 -1.06 2.22
CA ALA A 153 -19.67 -2.04 1.26
C ALA A 153 -20.33 -3.25 1.94
N ALA A 154 -19.72 -3.72 3.04
CA ALA A 154 -20.37 -4.62 3.95
C ALA A 154 -21.12 -3.74 4.95
N GLU A 155 -20.45 -3.05 5.88
CA GLU A 155 -21.09 -2.58 7.13
C GLU A 155 -22.18 -1.50 7.08
N GLY A 156 -22.58 -1.04 5.89
CA GLY A 156 -23.61 -0.02 5.69
C GLY A 156 -23.25 1.32 6.33
N VAL A 157 -22.00 1.50 6.74
CA VAL A 157 -21.51 2.74 7.34
C VAL A 157 -21.49 3.81 6.25
N ARG A 158 -21.97 5.00 6.61
CA ARG A 158 -22.00 6.14 5.68
C ARG A 158 -20.58 6.46 5.19
N TRP A 159 -20.40 6.60 3.87
CA TRP A 159 -19.10 6.81 3.23
C TRP A 159 -18.33 8.04 3.73
N TYR A 160 -19.02 9.03 4.30
CA TYR A 160 -18.42 10.24 4.88
C TYR A 160 -18.07 10.11 6.38
N ARG A 161 -18.29 8.94 6.99
CA ARG A 161 -17.81 8.67 8.34
C ARG A 161 -16.30 8.41 8.28
N LEU A 162 -15.55 9.32 8.90
CA LEU A 162 -14.10 9.24 9.00
C LEU A 162 -13.70 8.55 10.29
N GLU A 163 -12.76 7.62 10.18
CA GLU A 163 -12.07 7.03 11.32
C GLU A 163 -10.59 7.37 11.28
N ARG A 164 -9.91 7.26 12.44
CA ARG A 164 -8.45 7.45 12.51
C ARG A 164 -7.70 6.51 11.55
N ALA A 165 -8.26 5.32 11.31
CA ALA A 165 -7.74 4.35 10.36
C ALA A 165 -7.74 4.85 8.90
N ASP A 166 -8.57 5.85 8.56
CA ASP A 166 -8.74 6.41 7.23
C ASP A 166 -7.77 7.56 6.93
N LEU A 167 -7.04 8.06 7.94
CA LEU A 167 -6.11 9.18 7.78
C LEU A 167 -5.16 8.99 6.60
N PHE A 168 -4.65 7.78 6.40
CA PHE A 168 -3.75 7.47 5.29
C PHE A 168 -4.44 7.60 3.92
N ILE A 169 -5.60 6.96 3.74
CA ILE A 169 -6.28 6.92 2.44
C ILE A 169 -6.90 8.29 2.08
N VAL A 170 -7.40 9.02 3.08
CA VAL A 170 -7.98 10.34 2.85
C VAL A 170 -6.89 11.35 2.51
N SER A 171 -5.77 11.36 3.24
CA SER A 171 -4.68 12.30 2.96
C SER A 171 -3.99 12.03 1.63
N ILE A 172 -3.77 10.76 1.23
CA ILE A 172 -3.20 10.44 -0.09
C ILE A 172 -4.16 10.80 -1.24
N LEU A 173 -5.47 10.57 -1.07
CA LEU A 173 -6.47 10.98 -2.06
C LEU A 173 -6.55 12.50 -2.18
N ALA A 174 -6.60 13.21 -1.06
CA ALA A 174 -6.59 14.66 -1.04
C ALA A 174 -5.33 15.21 -1.71
N THR A 175 -4.17 14.62 -1.43
CA THR A 175 -2.88 15.03 -2.03
C THR A 175 -2.90 14.87 -3.56
N ALA A 176 -3.34 13.71 -4.07
CA ALA A 176 -3.41 13.47 -5.51
C ALA A 176 -4.44 14.39 -6.20
N THR A 177 -5.63 14.52 -5.60
CA THR A 177 -6.72 15.33 -6.15
C THR A 177 -6.37 16.81 -6.15
N PHE A 178 -5.87 17.36 -5.04
CA PHE A 178 -5.47 18.76 -5.00
C PHE A 178 -4.22 19.05 -5.82
N GLY A 179 -3.30 18.08 -5.98
CA GLY A 179 -2.19 18.21 -6.92
C GLY A 179 -2.68 18.36 -8.37
N LEU A 180 -3.62 17.51 -8.80
CA LEU A 180 -4.23 17.62 -10.13
C LEU A 180 -5.02 18.93 -10.32
N ILE A 181 -5.82 19.32 -9.32
CA ILE A 181 -6.58 20.57 -9.34
C ILE A 181 -5.62 21.77 -9.44
N TRP A 182 -4.56 21.78 -8.63
CA TRP A 182 -3.57 22.85 -8.65
C TRP A 182 -2.91 22.99 -10.04
N SER A 183 -2.40 21.88 -10.59
CA SER A 183 -1.81 21.86 -11.95
C SER A 183 -2.81 22.34 -13.01
N TYR A 184 -4.08 21.94 -12.90
CA TYR A 184 -5.13 22.41 -13.78
C TYR A 184 -5.34 23.91 -13.70
N LEU A 185 -5.57 24.44 -12.49
CA LEU A 185 -5.85 25.86 -12.24
C LEU A 185 -4.70 26.76 -12.72
N GLN A 186 -3.46 26.32 -12.48
CA GLN A 186 -2.26 27.00 -12.98
C GLN A 186 -2.30 27.07 -14.52
N SER A 187 -2.57 25.95 -15.19
CA SER A 187 -2.57 25.91 -16.66
C SER A 187 -3.80 26.53 -17.33
N SER A 188 -4.92 26.67 -16.61
CA SER A 188 -6.16 27.25 -17.13
C SER A 188 -6.22 28.77 -16.99
N GLY A 189 -5.24 29.39 -16.32
CA GLY A 189 -5.25 30.82 -16.03
C GLY A 189 -6.41 31.23 -15.10
N ALA A 190 -6.79 30.36 -14.15
CA ALA A 190 -7.92 30.59 -13.23
C ALA A 190 -7.70 31.71 -12.19
N GLY A 191 -6.61 32.48 -12.32
CA GLY A 191 -6.19 33.54 -11.42
C GLY A 191 -5.30 33.05 -10.27
N ASP A 192 -4.45 33.95 -9.78
CA ASP A 192 -3.42 33.65 -8.78
C ASP A 192 -4.01 33.12 -7.48
N PHE A 193 -5.14 33.68 -7.02
CA PHE A 193 -5.79 33.27 -5.79
C PHE A 193 -6.24 31.79 -5.83
N MET A 194 -6.93 31.38 -6.89
CA MET A 194 -7.45 30.01 -7.00
C MET A 194 -6.31 29.01 -7.17
N THR A 195 -5.30 29.36 -7.96
CA THR A 195 -4.09 28.55 -8.14
C THR A 195 -3.36 28.36 -6.80
N MET A 196 -3.19 29.44 -6.03
CA MET A 196 -2.56 29.39 -4.71
C MET A 196 -3.39 28.58 -3.71
N LEU A 197 -4.72 28.71 -3.72
CA LEU A 197 -5.60 27.90 -2.87
C LEU A 197 -5.45 26.40 -3.19
N GLY A 198 -5.43 26.02 -4.46
CA GLY A 198 -5.18 24.65 -4.90
C GLY A 198 -3.82 24.14 -4.40
N PHE A 199 -2.78 24.96 -4.52
CA PHE A 199 -1.44 24.64 -4.02
C PHE A 199 -1.41 24.45 -2.49
N VAL A 200 -2.03 25.35 -1.72
CA VAL A 200 -2.10 25.25 -0.25
C VAL A 200 -2.81 23.98 0.18
N LEU A 201 -3.91 23.60 -0.47
CA LEU A 201 -4.62 22.36 -0.18
C LEU A 201 -3.78 21.13 -0.51
N PHE A 202 -3.02 21.17 -1.62
CA PHE A 202 -2.06 20.13 -1.99
C PHE A 202 -0.95 19.96 -0.95
N ILE A 203 -0.33 21.06 -0.50
CA ILE A 203 0.73 21.02 0.52
C ILE A 203 0.18 20.64 1.89
N ALA A 204 -1.00 21.13 2.29
CA ALA A 204 -1.61 20.78 3.57
C ALA A 204 -1.96 19.28 3.64
N SER A 205 -2.51 18.72 2.56
CA SER A 205 -2.81 17.29 2.48
C SER A 205 -1.55 16.43 2.42
N SER A 206 -0.53 16.82 1.66
CA SER A 206 0.79 16.16 1.63
C SER A 206 1.46 16.15 3.01
N THR A 207 1.45 17.30 3.69
CA THR A 207 2.01 17.43 5.04
C THR A 207 1.25 16.56 6.04
N THR A 208 -0.08 16.47 5.90
CA THR A 208 -0.89 15.55 6.71
C THR A 208 -0.54 14.10 6.43
N LEU A 209 -0.38 13.71 5.15
CA LEU A 209 -0.02 12.36 4.75
C LEU A 209 1.29 11.89 5.40
N PHE A 210 2.35 12.70 5.28
CA PHE A 210 3.69 12.33 5.75
C PHE A 210 3.91 12.63 7.24
N GLY A 211 3.28 13.68 7.77
CA GLY A 211 3.37 14.03 9.18
C GLY A 211 2.55 13.12 10.10
N SER A 212 1.52 12.45 9.58
CA SER A 212 0.63 11.60 10.39
C SER A 212 0.95 10.10 10.37
N VAL A 213 2.16 9.70 9.93
CA VAL A 213 2.55 8.29 9.76
C VAL A 213 2.33 7.45 11.02
N LEU A 214 2.67 7.97 12.20
CA LEU A 214 2.47 7.30 13.50
C LEU A 214 0.98 7.00 13.80
N TRP A 215 0.07 7.85 13.35
CA TRP A 215 -1.35 7.74 13.67
C TRP A 215 -2.17 7.07 12.56
N SER A 216 -1.56 6.78 11.41
CA SER A 216 -2.23 6.27 10.23
C SER A 216 -1.79 4.84 9.91
N LYS A 217 -2.36 4.29 8.83
CA LYS A 217 -1.93 2.99 8.30
C LYS A 217 -0.62 3.09 7.52
N PHE A 218 -0.06 4.26 7.21
CA PHE A 218 1.07 4.42 6.28
C PHE A 218 2.21 3.42 6.50
N ALA A 219 2.65 3.23 7.75
CA ALA A 219 3.79 2.39 8.07
C ALA A 219 3.64 0.90 7.65
N HIS A 220 2.42 0.42 7.40
CA HIS A 220 2.17 -0.94 6.90
C HIS A 220 2.89 -1.23 5.57
N MET A 221 3.16 -0.21 4.76
CA MET A 221 3.89 -0.35 3.49
C MET A 221 5.29 -0.93 3.69
N PHE A 222 5.94 -0.63 4.82
CA PHE A 222 7.29 -1.09 5.13
C PHE A 222 7.28 -2.46 5.84
N PHE A 223 6.32 -2.70 6.74
CA PHE A 223 6.31 -3.92 7.56
C PHE A 223 5.68 -5.13 6.85
N LYS A 224 4.75 -4.92 5.92
CA LYS A 224 4.02 -6.02 5.28
C LYS A 224 4.92 -6.95 4.45
N PRO A 225 5.89 -6.46 3.64
CA PRO A 225 6.83 -7.33 2.95
C PRO A 225 7.69 -8.16 3.91
N ALA A 226 8.13 -7.58 5.02
CA ALA A 226 8.92 -8.27 6.04
C ALA A 226 8.10 -9.40 6.71
N ALA A 227 6.84 -9.11 7.08
CA ALA A 227 5.94 -10.11 7.64
C ALA A 227 5.63 -11.24 6.65
N ALA A 228 5.40 -10.92 5.37
CA ALA A 228 5.15 -11.92 4.33
C ALA A 228 6.38 -12.81 4.07
N TYR A 229 7.58 -12.23 4.11
CA TYR A 229 8.82 -13.00 4.04
C TYR A 229 8.97 -13.96 5.22
N GLN A 230 8.74 -13.48 6.45
CA GLN A 230 8.76 -14.33 7.64
C GLN A 230 7.75 -15.49 7.53
N LYS A 231 6.52 -15.21 7.08
CA LYS A 231 5.49 -16.23 6.86
C LYS A 231 5.91 -17.29 5.84
N LYS A 232 6.62 -16.90 4.77
CA LYS A 232 7.16 -17.87 3.80
C LYS A 232 8.25 -18.74 4.41
N ILE A 233 9.11 -18.19 5.26
CA ILE A 233 10.11 -18.96 6.00
C ILE A 233 9.43 -19.97 6.94
N THR A 234 8.44 -19.55 7.73
CA THR A 234 7.75 -20.46 8.68
C THR A 234 6.94 -21.55 7.97
N LYS A 235 6.45 -21.29 6.75
CA LYS A 235 5.88 -22.35 5.91
C LYS A 235 6.95 -23.32 5.39
N ALA A 236 8.10 -22.79 4.95
CA ALA A 236 9.19 -23.59 4.39
C ALA A 236 9.91 -24.46 5.43
N ASP A 237 10.10 -23.95 6.66
CA ASP A 237 10.75 -24.68 7.77
C ASP A 237 9.85 -25.71 8.46
N GLY A 238 8.55 -25.74 8.10
CA GLY A 238 7.55 -26.68 8.60
C GLY A 238 6.98 -26.32 9.98
N SER A 239 7.40 -25.23 10.62
CA SER A 239 6.81 -24.77 11.88
C SER A 239 5.36 -24.31 11.71
N ARG A 240 5.08 -23.64 10.57
CA ARG A 240 3.75 -23.13 10.16
C ARG A 240 3.04 -22.29 11.23
N GLU A 241 3.77 -21.73 12.18
CA GLU A 241 3.18 -21.09 13.38
C GLU A 241 2.17 -21.99 14.12
N ASN A 242 2.40 -23.31 14.12
CA ASN A 242 1.48 -24.34 14.62
C ASN A 242 0.15 -24.44 13.84
N LEU A 243 0.04 -23.85 12.66
CA LEU A 243 -1.11 -24.04 11.79
C LEU A 243 -1.07 -25.43 11.13
N PRO A 244 -2.23 -26.10 10.98
CA PRO A 244 -2.33 -27.40 10.33
C PRO A 244 -1.71 -27.42 8.94
N ALA A 245 -1.29 -28.61 8.48
CA ALA A 245 -0.85 -28.79 7.10
C ALA A 245 -1.98 -28.54 6.09
N ASP A 246 -1.64 -28.19 4.85
CA ASP A 246 -2.62 -28.28 3.76
C ASP A 246 -2.63 -29.77 3.41
N PHE A 247 -3.73 -30.47 3.71
CA PHE A 247 -3.85 -31.91 3.50
C PHE A 247 -4.61 -32.19 2.20
N VAL A 248 -4.14 -33.18 1.44
CA VAL A 248 -4.90 -33.71 0.31
C VAL A 248 -5.87 -34.74 0.88
N LEU A 249 -7.17 -34.44 0.88
CA LEU A 249 -8.17 -35.29 1.56
C LEU A 249 -8.27 -36.71 0.97
N SER A 250 -7.85 -36.90 -0.28
CA SER A 250 -7.79 -38.20 -0.96
C SER A 250 -6.48 -38.97 -0.73
N ASP A 251 -5.50 -38.40 -0.04
CA ASP A 251 -4.23 -39.07 0.24
C ASP A 251 -4.40 -40.15 1.34
N PRO A 252 -4.00 -41.42 1.08
CA PRO A 252 -4.11 -42.50 2.06
C PRO A 252 -3.40 -42.22 3.39
N ALA A 253 -2.28 -41.48 3.37
CA ALA A 253 -1.57 -41.12 4.60
C ALA A 253 -2.36 -40.09 5.43
N THR A 254 -3.05 -39.17 4.76
CA THR A 254 -3.99 -38.23 5.39
C THR A 254 -5.19 -38.97 5.98
N GLN A 255 -5.81 -39.88 5.24
CA GLN A 255 -6.93 -40.69 5.73
C GLN A 255 -6.54 -41.58 6.92
N LYS A 256 -5.34 -42.16 6.91
CA LYS A 256 -4.83 -42.94 8.06
C LYS A 256 -4.64 -42.07 9.31
N ARG A 257 -4.25 -40.81 9.13
CA ARG A 257 -4.03 -39.85 10.22
C ARG A 257 -5.34 -39.28 10.77
N PHE A 258 -6.35 -39.16 9.92
CA PHE A 258 -7.69 -38.66 10.26
C PHE A 258 -8.73 -39.66 9.75
N PRO A 259 -8.88 -40.81 10.43
CA PRO A 259 -9.73 -41.92 9.98
C PRO A 259 -11.23 -41.60 9.99
N ASP A 260 -11.59 -40.48 10.59
CA ASP A 260 -12.93 -39.89 10.70
C ASP A 260 -13.31 -39.01 9.50
N ILE A 261 -12.37 -38.65 8.60
CA ILE A 261 -12.68 -37.89 7.37
C ILE A 261 -13.86 -38.50 6.58
N PRO A 262 -13.92 -39.83 6.33
CA PRO A 262 -15.04 -40.43 5.61
C PRO A 262 -16.38 -40.26 6.33
N GLN A 263 -16.40 -40.22 7.67
CA GLN A 263 -17.61 -40.01 8.45
C GLN A 263 -18.20 -38.60 8.26
N TYR A 264 -17.34 -37.59 8.12
CA TYR A 264 -17.77 -36.19 8.00
C TYR A 264 -17.91 -35.71 6.55
N MET A 265 -17.17 -36.32 5.62
CA MET A 265 -17.09 -35.83 4.24
C MET A 265 -17.28 -36.90 3.16
N GLY A 266 -17.45 -38.17 3.52
CA GLY A 266 -17.56 -39.31 2.60
C GLY A 266 -16.20 -39.81 2.08
N ASP A 267 -16.21 -40.97 1.39
CA ASP A 267 -14.99 -41.65 0.92
C ASP A 267 -14.20 -40.84 -0.11
N ASN A 268 -14.89 -39.97 -0.86
CA ASN A 268 -14.29 -39.05 -1.81
C ASN A 268 -14.96 -37.69 -1.61
N PRO A 269 -14.43 -36.83 -0.71
CA PRO A 269 -15.10 -35.60 -0.32
C PRO A 269 -15.45 -34.75 -1.54
N PRO A 270 -16.75 -34.50 -1.82
CA PRO A 270 -17.12 -33.60 -2.89
C PRO A 270 -16.52 -32.23 -2.58
N ASN A 271 -16.13 -31.50 -3.63
CA ASN A 271 -15.77 -30.10 -3.49
C ASN A 271 -16.88 -29.41 -2.68
N MET A 272 -16.57 -28.92 -1.47
CA MET A 272 -17.52 -28.34 -0.48
C MET A 272 -18.16 -27.02 -0.96
N GLY A 273 -18.11 -26.77 -2.28
CA GLY A 273 -18.47 -25.52 -2.91
C GLY A 273 -17.62 -24.37 -2.39
N LEU A 274 -18.09 -23.15 -2.65
CA LEU A 274 -17.41 -21.93 -2.20
C LEU A 274 -17.60 -21.67 -0.68
N GLY A 275 -18.42 -22.46 0.02
CA GLY A 275 -18.69 -22.28 1.46
C GLY A 275 -19.16 -20.87 1.79
N ILE A 276 -18.50 -20.21 2.75
CA ILE A 276 -18.75 -18.80 3.11
C ILE A 276 -18.51 -17.81 1.96
N LYS A 277 -17.85 -18.25 0.87
CA LYS A 277 -17.62 -17.45 -0.35
C LYS A 277 -18.71 -17.67 -1.40
N ARG A 278 -19.74 -18.48 -1.11
CA ARG A 278 -20.86 -18.74 -2.02
C ARG A 278 -21.67 -17.48 -2.31
N GLU A 279 -21.71 -16.55 -1.37
CA GLU A 279 -22.41 -15.27 -1.51
C GLU A 279 -21.44 -14.12 -1.26
N ALA A 280 -21.65 -13.00 -1.96
CA ALA A 280 -20.92 -11.78 -1.68
C ALA A 280 -21.42 -11.22 -0.32
N PRO A 281 -20.54 -10.66 0.53
CA PRO A 281 -20.94 -10.11 1.83
C PRO A 281 -21.72 -8.79 1.64
N ASN A 282 -22.96 -8.90 1.19
CA ASN A 282 -23.88 -7.81 0.90
C ASN A 282 -25.06 -7.79 1.90
N HIS A 283 -24.93 -8.48 3.03
CA HIS A 283 -26.01 -8.65 4.00
C HIS A 283 -26.03 -7.48 4.99
N TYR A 284 -26.52 -6.33 4.53
CA TYR A 284 -26.87 -5.16 5.35
C TYR A 284 -28.21 -4.60 4.92
#